data_AF-A0A3E0KDR4-F1
#
_entry.id   AF-A0A3E0KDR4-F1
#
_cell.length_a   1.000
_cell.length_b   1.000
_cell.length_c   1.000
_cell.angle_alpha   90.00
_cell.angle_beta   90.00
_cell.angle_gamma   90.00
#
_symmetry.space_group_name_H-M   'P 1'
#
loop_
_entity.id
_entity.type
_entity.pdbx_description
1 polymer ?
#
loop_
_entity_poly.entity_id
_entity_poly.type
_entity_poly.pdbx_seq_one_letter_code
_entity_poly.pdbx_strand_id
1 'polypeptide(L)'
;PVRTRRVALIAWVLAEAENARAQASLPVDDIVRRALLLEAPKAITGDILYVTKTASPDMLRGVEQARSRASRELLDMLPPELQPAFAPYLRPLPGQAERLVQDASRLAGCLEALMEVRLGNTYFQPILDALRERVDSPFPTTREIIEGLGLVG
;
A
#
# COMPACT_ATOMS: atom_id res chain seq x y z
N PRO A 1 12.61 0.87 2.52
CA PRO A 1 12.82 -0.26 3.48
C PRO A 1 11.90 -0.23 4.71
N VAL A 2 11.76 0.91 5.41
CA VAL A 2 10.96 1.00 6.66
C VAL A 2 9.46 0.94 6.40
N ARG A 3 8.97 1.62 5.35
CA ARG A 3 7.55 1.67 5.00
C ARG A 3 6.97 0.30 4.66
N THR A 4 7.66 -0.49 3.83
CA THR A 4 7.23 -1.84 3.41
C THR A 4 6.94 -2.76 4.60
N ARG A 5 7.82 -2.77 5.62
CA ARG A 5 7.60 -3.55 6.85
C ARG A 5 6.34 -3.12 7.58
N ARG A 6 6.10 -1.81 7.70
CA ARG A 6 4.91 -1.26 8.35
C ARG A 6 3.64 -1.66 7.60
N VAL A 7 3.65 -1.57 6.27
CA VAL A 7 2.53 -2.01 5.43
C VAL A 7 2.25 -3.49 5.61
N ALA A 8 3.27 -4.35 5.61
CA ALA A 8 3.08 -5.80 5.81
C ALA A 8 2.49 -6.14 7.18
N LEU A 9 2.94 -5.47 8.25
CA LEU A 9 2.39 -5.66 9.59
C LEU A 9 0.93 -5.20 9.68
N ILE A 10 0.60 -4.03 9.11
CA ILE A 10 -0.77 -3.53 9.10
C ILE A 10 -1.67 -4.45 8.27
N ALA A 11 -1.22 -4.87 7.08
CA ALA A 11 -1.99 -5.76 6.21
C ALA A 11 -2.29 -7.10 6.89
N TRP A 12 -1.33 -7.67 7.62
CA TRP A 12 -1.54 -8.87 8.43
C TRP A 12 -2.61 -8.65 9.49
N VAL A 13 -2.49 -7.60 10.31
CA VAL A 13 -3.45 -7.30 11.39
C VAL A 13 -4.86 -7.07 10.84
N LEU A 14 -4.99 -6.34 9.73
CA LEU A 14 -6.29 -6.10 9.09
C LEU A 14 -6.90 -7.40 8.55
N ALA A 15 -6.09 -8.27 7.92
CA ALA A 15 -6.56 -9.54 7.37
C ALA A 15 -7.07 -10.48 8.46
N GLU A 16 -6.32 -10.61 9.56
CA GLU A 16 -6.71 -11.41 10.72
C GLU A 16 -7.98 -10.87 11.38
N ALA A 17 -8.06 -9.54 11.55
CA ALA A 17 -9.23 -8.91 12.12
C ALA A 17 -10.49 -9.16 11.28
N GLU A 18 -10.39 -9.03 9.96
CA GLU A 18 -11.49 -9.28 9.04
C GLU A 18 -11.93 -10.74 9.04
N ASN A 19 -10.98 -11.68 9.02
CA ASN A 19 -11.28 -13.11 9.10
C ASN A 19 -11.95 -13.47 10.44
N ALA A 20 -11.50 -12.88 11.55
CA ALA A 20 -12.05 -13.14 12.87
C ALA A 20 -13.44 -12.53 13.10
N ARG A 21 -13.69 -11.30 12.62
CA ARG A 21 -14.89 -10.53 12.96
C ARG A 21 -15.96 -10.52 11.87
N ALA A 22 -15.57 -10.58 10.60
CA ALA A 22 -16.49 -10.57 9.47
C ALA A 22 -16.67 -11.95 8.82
N GLN A 23 -16.12 -13.01 9.42
CA GLN A 23 -16.11 -14.37 8.86
C GLN A 23 -15.59 -14.41 7.42
N ALA A 24 -14.67 -13.50 7.10
CA ALA A 24 -14.04 -13.47 5.78
C ALA A 24 -13.11 -14.68 5.61
N SER A 25 -12.83 -15.03 4.35
CA SER A 25 -11.88 -16.08 3.99
C SER A 25 -10.70 -15.47 3.22
N LEU A 26 -10.10 -14.42 3.79
CA LEU A 26 -8.97 -13.72 3.18
C LEU A 26 -7.70 -14.57 3.27
N PRO A 27 -6.93 -14.70 2.17
CA PRO A 27 -5.67 -15.44 2.15
C PRO A 27 -4.55 -14.60 2.78
N VAL A 28 -4.40 -14.69 4.11
CA VAL A 28 -3.46 -13.88 4.89
C VAL A 28 -2.02 -13.98 4.36
N ASP A 29 -1.54 -15.18 4.05
CA ASP A 29 -0.20 -15.41 3.51
C ASP A 29 0.04 -14.68 2.18
N ASP A 30 -0.95 -14.67 1.29
CA ASP A 30 -0.87 -13.98 -0.01
C ASP A 30 -0.83 -12.46 0.18
N ILE A 31 -1.68 -11.95 1.07
CA ILE A 31 -1.74 -10.52 1.43
C ILE A 31 -0.39 -10.03 1.97
N VAL A 32 0.22 -10.79 2.89
CA VAL A 32 1.51 -10.41 3.48
C VAL A 32 2.62 -10.42 2.43
N ARG A 33 2.66 -11.44 1.55
CA ARG A 33 3.64 -11.50 0.44
C ARG A 33 3.49 -10.33 -0.53
N ARG A 34 2.26 -9.95 -0.88
CA ARG A 34 1.97 -8.74 -1.68
C ARG A 34 2.49 -7.48 -0.99
N ALA A 35 2.18 -7.31 0.28
CA ALA A 35 2.61 -6.14 1.04
C ALA A 35 4.14 -6.03 1.15
N LEU A 36 4.85 -7.16 1.28
CA LEU A 36 6.31 -7.22 1.34
C LEU A 36 6.98 -6.81 0.02
N LEU A 37 6.33 -7.06 -1.13
CA LEU A 37 6.86 -6.73 -2.45
C LEU A 37 6.26 -5.45 -3.07
N LEU A 38 5.32 -4.79 -2.38
CA LEU A 38 4.62 -3.60 -2.86
C LEU A 38 5.56 -2.49 -3.36
N GLU A 39 6.66 -2.25 -2.65
CA GLU A 39 7.63 -1.22 -3.01
C GLU A 39 8.86 -1.76 -3.74
N ALA A 40 8.90 -3.04 -4.12
CA ALA A 40 10.03 -3.62 -4.86
C ALA A 40 10.39 -2.82 -6.13
N PRO A 41 9.43 -2.30 -6.95
CA PRO A 41 9.75 -1.49 -8.12
C PRO A 41 10.59 -0.24 -7.84
N LYS A 42 10.59 0.26 -6.59
CA LYS A 42 11.42 1.41 -6.18
C LYS A 42 12.93 1.12 -6.23
N ALA A 43 13.33 -0.14 -6.25
CA ALA A 43 14.73 -0.51 -6.48
C ALA A 43 15.24 0.01 -7.84
N ILE A 44 14.35 0.14 -8.83
CA ILE A 44 14.67 0.67 -10.17
C ILE A 44 14.25 2.14 -10.28
N THR A 45 13.03 2.50 -9.84
CA THR A 45 12.52 3.87 -10.04
C THR A 45 13.08 4.91 -9.08
N GLY A 46 13.71 4.48 -7.98
CA GLY A 46 13.92 5.34 -6.82
C GLY A 46 12.59 5.73 -6.14
N ASP A 47 12.68 6.58 -5.12
CA ASP A 47 11.48 7.15 -4.49
C ASP A 47 11.05 8.43 -5.22
N ILE A 48 9.75 8.53 -5.46
CA ILE A 48 9.14 9.71 -6.07
C ILE A 48 8.30 10.38 -5.00
N LEU A 49 8.63 11.63 -4.71
CA LEU A 49 7.98 12.42 -3.65
C LEU A 49 6.47 12.51 -3.88
N TYR A 50 5.72 12.57 -2.79
CA TYR A 50 4.26 12.68 -2.83
C TYR A 50 3.82 13.89 -3.65
N VAL A 51 4.38 15.07 -3.39
CA VAL A 51 4.04 16.30 -4.13
C VAL A 51 4.31 16.18 -5.64
N THR A 52 5.33 15.41 -6.05
CA THR A 52 5.66 15.21 -7.46
C THR A 52 4.68 14.25 -8.12
N LYS A 53 4.34 13.12 -7.45
CA LYS A 53 3.41 12.13 -8.03
C LYS A 53 1.98 12.66 -8.12
N THR A 54 1.57 13.55 -7.22
CA THR A 54 0.21 14.11 -7.18
C THR A 54 0.09 15.51 -7.79
N ALA A 55 1.14 16.03 -8.43
CA ALA A 55 1.14 17.37 -9.02
C ALA A 55 0.11 17.53 -10.15
N SER A 56 -0.18 16.47 -10.90
CA SER A 56 -1.22 16.44 -11.93
C SER A 56 -1.64 15.00 -12.26
N PRO A 57 -2.81 14.79 -12.91
CA PRO A 57 -3.20 13.46 -13.40
C PRO A 57 -2.18 12.85 -14.37
N ASP A 58 -1.51 13.67 -15.19
CA ASP A 58 -0.46 13.21 -16.10
C ASP A 58 0.79 12.72 -15.35
N MET A 59 1.21 13.45 -14.31
CA MET A 59 2.31 13.03 -13.45
C MET A 59 2.00 11.70 -12.77
N LEU A 60 0.78 11.55 -12.24
CA LEU A 60 0.35 10.30 -11.60
C LEU A 60 0.38 9.13 -12.59
N ARG A 61 -0.14 9.31 -13.80
CA ARG A 61 -0.07 8.31 -14.87
C ARG A 61 1.36 7.95 -15.24
N GLY A 62 2.25 8.94 -15.36
CA GLY A 62 3.66 8.73 -15.68
C GLY A 62 4.37 7.91 -14.60
N VAL A 63 4.12 8.21 -13.32
CA VAL A 63 4.64 7.44 -12.18
C VAL A 63 4.15 6.00 -12.22
N GLU A 64 2.86 5.77 -12.47
CA GLU A 64 2.30 4.42 -12.54
C GLU A 64 2.87 3.62 -13.72
N GLN A 65 3.06 4.25 -14.88
CA GLN A 65 3.71 3.62 -16.02
C GLN A 65 5.18 3.26 -15.72
N ALA A 66 5.91 4.14 -15.05
CA ALA A 66 7.30 3.88 -14.64
C ALA A 66 7.37 2.69 -13.65
N ARG A 67 6.48 2.65 -12.65
CA ARG A 67 6.39 1.51 -11.72
C ARG A 67 6.03 0.22 -12.44
N SER A 68 5.08 0.25 -13.37
CA SER A 68 4.68 -0.91 -14.16
C SER A 68 5.83 -1.46 -15.02
N ARG A 69 6.67 -0.57 -15.60
CA ARG A 69 7.89 -0.96 -16.33
C ARG A 69 8.92 -1.59 -15.40
N ALA A 70 9.21 -0.95 -14.27
CA ALA A 70 10.13 -1.47 -13.27
C ALA A 70 9.69 -2.83 -12.70
N SER A 71 8.39 -3.05 -12.48
CA SER A 71 7.86 -4.36 -12.10
C SER A 71 8.14 -5.45 -13.12
N ARG A 72 8.02 -5.14 -14.42
CA ARG A 72 8.35 -6.09 -15.50
C ARG A 72 9.85 -6.38 -15.53
N GLU A 73 10.66 -5.34 -15.46
CA GLU A 73 12.11 -5.47 -15.45
C GLU A 73 12.61 -6.32 -14.28
N LEU A 74 12.09 -6.09 -13.06
CA LEU A 74 12.40 -6.93 -11.90
C LEU A 74 12.00 -8.40 -12.08
N LEU A 75 10.87 -8.65 -12.75
CA LEU A 75 10.42 -10.01 -13.03
C LEU A 75 11.35 -10.69 -14.06
N ASP A 76 11.73 -9.96 -15.11
CA ASP A 76 12.61 -10.46 -16.18
C ASP A 76 14.05 -10.70 -15.69
N MET A 77 14.47 -10.04 -14.60
CA MET A 77 15.75 -10.29 -13.93
C MET A 77 15.78 -11.63 -13.17
N LEU A 78 14.62 -12.25 -12.87
CA LEU A 78 14.59 -13.54 -12.19
C LEU A 78 14.84 -14.70 -13.18
N PRO A 79 15.47 -15.80 -12.72
CA PRO A 79 15.51 -17.04 -13.48
C PRO A 79 14.11 -17.44 -13.98
N PRO A 80 13.96 -17.90 -15.25
CA PRO A 80 12.65 -18.17 -15.85
C PRO A 80 11.73 -19.06 -15.01
N GLU A 81 12.28 -20.03 -14.30
CA GLU A 81 11.58 -20.95 -13.42
C GLU A 81 10.98 -20.29 -12.17
N LEU A 82 11.50 -19.14 -11.74
CA LEU A 82 11.01 -18.39 -10.58
C LEU A 82 9.98 -17.32 -10.96
N GLN A 83 9.97 -16.86 -12.21
CA GLN A 83 9.06 -15.79 -12.66
C GLN A 83 7.58 -16.08 -12.33
N PRO A 84 7.03 -17.30 -12.55
CA PRO A 84 5.64 -17.57 -12.21
C PRO A 84 5.31 -17.39 -10.73
N ALA A 85 6.27 -17.67 -9.83
CA ALA A 85 6.07 -17.55 -8.39
C ALA A 85 6.03 -16.09 -7.90
N PHE A 86 6.72 -15.17 -8.58
CA PHE A 86 6.81 -13.76 -8.20
C PHE A 86 5.88 -12.84 -8.99
N ALA A 87 5.41 -13.28 -10.16
CA ALA A 87 4.52 -12.50 -11.03
C ALA A 87 3.27 -11.96 -10.30
N PRO A 88 2.57 -12.72 -9.42
CA PRO A 88 1.40 -12.21 -8.71
C PRO A 88 1.69 -11.06 -7.73
N TYR A 89 2.96 -10.91 -7.31
CA TYR A 89 3.37 -9.92 -6.32
C TYR A 89 4.02 -8.69 -6.96
N LEU A 90 4.77 -8.88 -8.05
CA LEU A 90 5.36 -7.78 -8.81
C LEU A 90 4.36 -7.14 -9.78
N ARG A 91 3.36 -7.91 -10.22
CA ARG A 91 2.28 -7.48 -11.12
C ARG A 91 0.92 -7.93 -10.54
N PRO A 92 0.50 -7.35 -9.41
CA PRO A 92 -0.71 -7.78 -8.74
C PRO A 92 -1.95 -7.57 -9.60
N LEU A 93 -2.81 -8.59 -9.62
CA LEU A 93 -4.14 -8.50 -10.20
C LEU A 93 -5.14 -7.88 -9.20
N PRO A 94 -6.16 -7.16 -9.67
CA PRO A 94 -7.23 -6.66 -8.82
C PRO A 94 -7.92 -7.80 -8.07
N GLY A 95 -8.22 -7.58 -6.78
CA GLY A 95 -8.85 -8.59 -5.94
C GLY A 95 -8.98 -8.13 -4.49
N GLN A 96 -9.57 -8.97 -3.63
CA GLN A 96 -9.70 -8.65 -2.21
C GLN A 96 -8.34 -8.50 -1.54
N ALA A 97 -7.40 -9.42 -1.80
CA ALA A 97 -6.05 -9.35 -1.24
C ALA A 97 -5.35 -8.03 -1.62
N GLU A 98 -5.41 -7.63 -2.88
CA GLU A 98 -4.82 -6.37 -3.34
C GLU A 98 -5.49 -5.15 -2.69
N ARG A 99 -6.83 -5.14 -2.60
CA ARG A 99 -7.56 -4.04 -1.95
C ARG A 99 -7.14 -3.88 -0.49
N LEU A 100 -6.99 -4.98 0.25
CA LEU A 100 -6.57 -4.93 1.65
C LEU A 100 -5.13 -4.40 1.80
N VAL A 101 -4.24 -4.76 0.87
CA VAL A 101 -2.87 -4.22 0.83
C VAL A 101 -2.87 -2.71 0.54
N GLN A 102 -3.76 -2.22 -0.31
CA GLN A 102 -3.93 -0.79 -0.56
C GLN A 102 -4.47 -0.05 0.67
N ASP A 103 -5.45 -0.62 1.38
CA ASP A 103 -5.96 -0.08 2.65
C ASP A 103 -4.83 0.00 3.70
N ALA A 104 -4.03 -1.06 3.82
CA ALA A 104 -2.88 -1.09 4.72
C ALA A 104 -1.79 -0.07 4.33
N SER A 105 -1.50 0.07 3.04
CA SER A 105 -0.54 1.04 2.48
C SER A 105 -0.95 2.48 2.76
N ARG A 106 -2.26 2.76 2.64
CA ARG A 106 -2.87 4.04 2.96
C ARG A 106 -2.76 4.33 4.45
N LEU A 107 -3.19 3.40 5.31
CA LEU A 107 -3.12 3.55 6.76
C LEU A 107 -1.68 3.77 7.24
N ALA A 108 -0.71 3.03 6.69
CA ALA A 108 0.71 3.25 6.97
C ALA A 108 1.15 4.68 6.62
N GLY A 109 0.72 5.20 5.46
CA GLY A 109 0.98 6.56 5.03
C GLY A 109 0.33 7.61 5.95
N CYS A 110 -0.91 7.39 6.40
CA CYS A 110 -1.57 8.26 7.37
C CYS A 110 -0.80 8.34 8.69
N LEU A 111 -0.36 7.20 9.21
CA LEU A 111 0.41 7.14 10.46
C LEU A 111 1.76 7.85 10.34
N GLU A 112 2.46 7.64 9.22
CA GLU A 112 3.73 8.33 8.92
C GLU A 112 3.52 9.85 8.86
N ALA A 113 2.54 10.32 8.07
CA ALA A 113 2.25 11.74 7.92
C ALA A 113 1.79 12.39 9.24
N LEU A 114 0.95 11.69 10.03
CA LEU A 114 0.53 12.16 11.34
C LEU A 114 1.72 12.31 12.30
N MET A 115 2.64 11.35 12.32
CA MET A 115 3.83 11.42 13.17
C MET A 115 4.70 12.62 12.80
N GLU A 116 4.93 12.84 11.50
CA GLU A 116 5.70 14.00 11.00
C GLU A 116 5.05 15.33 11.40
N VAL A 117 3.73 15.47 11.23
CA VAL A 117 2.99 16.67 11.67
C VAL A 117 3.13 16.87 13.19
N ARG A 118 3.02 15.81 13.99
CA ARG A 118 3.19 15.89 15.46
C ARG A 118 4.60 16.27 15.88
N LEU A 119 5.60 15.96 15.07
CA LEU A 119 6.99 16.38 15.28
C LEU A 119 7.27 17.81 14.77
N GLY A 120 6.24 18.52 14.28
CA GLY A 120 6.32 19.90 13.81
C GLY A 120 6.61 20.05 12.32
N ASN A 121 6.65 18.96 11.55
CA ASN A 121 6.88 19.00 10.12
C ASN A 121 5.57 19.24 9.34
N THR A 122 5.23 20.51 9.16
CA THR A 122 3.98 20.94 8.52
C THR A 122 3.88 20.60 7.02
N TYR A 123 4.99 20.22 6.37
CA TYR A 123 4.98 19.72 4.99
C TYR A 123 4.05 18.52 4.81
N PHE A 124 3.88 17.70 5.85
CA PHE A 124 3.03 16.51 5.80
C PHE A 124 1.55 16.77 6.06
N GLN A 125 1.15 17.98 6.45
CA GLN A 125 -0.25 18.31 6.68
C GLN A 125 -1.13 18.06 5.44
N PRO A 126 -0.83 18.59 4.24
CA PRO A 126 -1.65 18.32 3.05
C PRO A 126 -1.62 16.84 2.63
N ILE A 127 -0.52 16.13 2.90
CA ILE A 127 -0.40 14.69 2.63
C ILE A 127 -1.34 13.90 3.54
N LEU A 128 -1.33 14.25 4.84
CA LEU A 128 -2.22 13.67 5.82
C LEU A 128 -3.67 13.90 5.40
N ASP A 129 -4.06 15.14 5.13
CA ASP A 129 -5.44 15.50 4.76
C ASP A 129 -5.91 14.73 3.52
N ALA A 130 -5.09 14.64 2.47
CA ALA A 130 -5.42 13.85 1.28
C ALA A 130 -5.54 12.35 1.57
N LEU A 131 -4.70 11.81 2.47
CA LEU A 131 -4.80 10.41 2.87
C LEU A 131 -5.97 10.14 3.83
N ARG A 132 -6.47 11.16 4.56
CA ARG A 132 -7.62 11.10 5.46
C ARG A 132 -8.97 11.10 4.76
N GLU A 133 -9.05 11.52 3.49
CA GLU A 133 -10.33 11.51 2.76
C GLU A 133 -11.01 10.12 2.85
N ARG A 134 -12.35 10.07 2.77
CA ARG A 134 -13.15 8.90 3.12
C ARG A 134 -12.56 7.56 2.64
N VAL A 135 -12.44 6.61 3.56
CA VAL A 135 -11.93 5.26 3.30
C VAL A 135 -13.04 4.40 2.69
N ASP A 136 -12.96 4.18 1.38
CA ASP A 136 -13.87 3.29 0.65
C ASP A 136 -13.39 1.83 0.70
N SER A 137 -13.11 1.35 1.90
CA SER A 137 -12.71 -0.05 2.09
C SER A 137 -13.96 -0.95 2.00
N PRO A 138 -13.93 -2.04 1.21
CA PRO A 138 -15.02 -3.02 1.16
C PRO A 138 -15.05 -3.93 2.41
N PHE A 139 -14.09 -3.77 3.32
CA PHE A 139 -13.87 -4.62 4.48
C PHE A 139 -14.41 -3.91 5.74
N PRO A 140 -15.55 -4.35 6.30
CA PRO A 140 -16.21 -3.64 7.40
C PRO A 140 -15.33 -3.53 8.65
N THR A 141 -14.63 -4.61 9.03
CA THR A 141 -13.77 -4.58 10.22
C THR A 141 -12.59 -3.62 10.02
N THR A 142 -11.99 -3.66 8.83
CA THR A 142 -10.93 -2.74 8.44
C THR A 142 -11.39 -1.28 8.48
N ARG A 143 -12.59 -0.98 7.97
CA ARG A 143 -13.17 0.36 8.01
C ARG A 143 -13.33 0.86 9.45
N GLU A 144 -13.92 0.04 10.33
CA GLU A 144 -14.08 0.37 11.75
C GLU A 144 -12.74 0.64 12.44
N ILE A 145 -11.71 -0.16 12.18
CA ILE A 145 -10.37 0.06 12.74
C ILE A 145 -9.81 1.40 12.29
N ILE A 146 -9.92 1.71 10.99
CA ILE A 146 -9.35 2.94 10.43
C ILE A 146 -10.10 4.18 10.96
N GLU A 147 -11.43 4.12 11.06
CA GLU A 147 -12.26 5.18 11.65
C GLU A 147 -11.98 5.35 13.15
N GLY A 148 -11.89 4.25 13.90
CA GLY A 148 -11.63 4.26 15.34
C GLY A 148 -10.27 4.83 15.75
N LEU A 149 -9.28 4.82 14.84
CA LEU A 149 -7.99 5.46 15.07
C LEU A 149 -8.06 7.01 14.97
N GLY A 150 -9.21 7.59 14.60
CA GLY A 150 -9.34 9.04 14.39
C GLY A 150 -8.46 9.56 13.25
N LEU A 151 -8.10 8.67 12.32
CA LEU A 151 -7.24 8.97 11.18
C LEU A 151 -8.04 9.34 9.93
N VAL A 152 -9.37 9.29 10.00
CA VAL A 152 -10.31 9.65 8.93
C VAL A 152 -11.32 10.58 9.56
N GLY A 153 -11.56 11.72 8.92
CA GLY A 153 -12.44 12.78 9.37
C GLY A 153 -12.80 13.68 8.20
#